data_AF-A0AAV9HHY7-F1
#
_entry.id   AF-A0AAV9HHY7-F1
#
_cell.length_a   1.000
_cell.length_b   1.000
_cell.length_c   1.000
_cell.angle_alpha   90.00
_cell.angle_beta   90.00
_cell.angle_gamma   90.00
#
_symmetry.space_group_name_H-M   'P 1'
#
loop_
_entity.id
_entity.type
_entity.pdbx_description
1 polymer ?
#
loop_
_entity_poly.entity_id
_entity_poly.type
_entity_poly.pdbx_seq_one_letter_code
_entity_poly.pdbx_strand_id
1 'polypeptide(L)'
;MVWPLNSSARRCVSALLALSQLVCAVPAPNPVIDHLLPRQTITPGGRPCGQNNATNRACWKNAYSINTDYDVTTPPAFNVRTYDFHITNVTNWLGPDGVRKPAMLINGQFPGPTITADWGDYIVVNVFNDMQDNGTSIHWHGIRQFGESNQDGANGVTECPIPPGHNKTYDFHVTQYGTSWYHSHYSNQYGNGVVGPLVVNGPASANYDIDLGPYMISDYYHETADRLHLRAELVANGPPPDSDNILFRGKNINPAGPGGSYDRLVLTPGKKHLIRLINHSVDNSFTVSLVGHNFTVITNDLVPITPVVRSRLFLGVGQRYDVIVEANQAVGNYWLNATLEANNNCGHSRNPFPAGIIQYQGASSTALPTNKGTPFAATCAGETGFTPIVQRNVPSASFSPGVLPISLQFPTVPGRGQIFEWRIRNTPINVEWDHPVLEYILEGNNTFPGHINLIEVPQADQWVFWVIQNDFVLPHPIHLHGHDFLTLGIGSGTFNATLHKPLLNFNNPVRRDVVQMPGSSWLVIAYKTDNPGVWLMHCHIGWHVAMGLGVQFLERKPEIPSLMALNQMVPNCQRWRQYQGTSPYLPKIDSGLRKRVEGMEPAVRRIG
;
A
#
# COMPACT_ATOMS: atom_id res chain seq x y z
N MET A 1 4.11 47.48 30.16
CA MET A 1 4.48 48.47 29.12
C MET A 1 5.99 48.37 28.97
N VAL A 2 6.49 47.54 28.05
CA VAL A 2 6.57 47.75 26.58
C VAL A 2 7.67 48.78 26.25
N TRP A 3 8.62 48.37 25.43
CA TRP A 3 9.81 49.12 25.00
C TRP A 3 9.83 49.26 23.45
N PRO A 4 10.66 50.15 22.88
CA PRO A 4 10.40 50.74 21.58
C PRO A 4 11.08 50.05 20.39
N LEU A 5 10.67 50.44 19.18
CA LEU A 5 11.45 50.33 17.95
C LEU A 5 11.83 51.73 17.45
N ASN A 6 12.98 51.85 16.79
CA ASN A 6 13.52 53.09 16.25
C ASN A 6 14.17 52.78 14.89
N SER A 7 14.03 53.67 13.90
CA SER A 7 14.75 53.59 12.62
C SER A 7 14.89 54.98 11.99
N SER A 8 16.03 55.27 11.38
CA SER A 8 16.22 56.54 10.65
C SER A 8 17.30 56.46 9.56
N ALA A 9 17.08 57.28 8.52
CA ALA A 9 18.03 57.80 7.53
C ALA A 9 18.99 56.84 6.78
N ARG A 10 18.80 56.77 5.45
CA ARG A 10 19.82 56.31 4.49
C ARG A 10 20.91 57.38 4.25
N ARG A 11 22.11 56.96 3.85
CA ARG A 11 23.00 57.73 2.97
C ARG A 11 23.60 56.82 1.90
N CYS A 12 23.81 57.36 0.69
CA CYS A 12 24.44 56.64 -0.42
C CYS A 12 25.94 56.99 -0.49
N VAL A 13 26.75 56.01 -0.90
CA VAL A 13 28.10 56.20 -1.43
C VAL A 13 28.24 55.25 -2.62
N SER A 14 28.97 55.65 -3.67
CA SER A 14 29.15 54.87 -4.90
C SER A 14 30.63 54.69 -5.21
N ALA A 15 31.10 53.45 -5.31
CA ALA A 15 32.39 53.13 -5.94
C ALA A 15 32.50 51.64 -6.32
N LEU A 16 33.06 51.41 -7.52
CA LEU A 16 33.81 50.23 -8.00
C LEU A 16 33.10 48.86 -8.10
N LEU A 17 33.28 48.24 -9.27
CA LEU A 17 32.72 46.95 -9.65
C LEU A 17 33.56 45.78 -9.11
N ALA A 18 32.87 44.69 -8.77
CA ALA A 18 33.40 43.33 -8.86
C ALA A 18 32.31 42.43 -9.47
N LEU A 19 32.66 41.55 -10.41
CA LEU A 19 31.68 40.64 -11.01
C LEU A 19 31.41 39.46 -10.08
N SER A 20 30.21 39.40 -9.52
CA SER A 20 29.61 38.17 -9.01
C SER A 20 28.21 38.03 -9.59
N GLN A 21 28.00 37.02 -10.45
CA GLN A 21 26.66 36.65 -10.89
C GLN A 21 25.91 35.98 -9.74
N LEU A 22 25.23 36.77 -8.92
CA LEU A 22 24.16 36.23 -8.09
C LEU A 22 23.05 35.75 -9.01
N VAL A 23 23.00 34.43 -9.23
CA VAL A 23 21.80 33.77 -9.71
C VAL A 23 20.78 33.82 -8.58
N CYS A 24 20.03 34.92 -8.50
CA CYS A 24 18.86 35.00 -7.64
C CYS A 24 17.87 33.94 -8.12
N ALA A 25 17.81 32.81 -7.42
CA ALA A 25 16.79 31.80 -7.64
C ALA A 25 15.42 32.48 -7.48
N VAL A 26 14.68 32.57 -8.57
CA VAL A 26 13.29 33.03 -8.54
C VAL A 26 12.53 32.05 -7.64
N PRO A 27 11.80 32.51 -6.62
CA PRO A 27 10.97 31.61 -5.82
C PRO A 27 10.05 30.83 -6.77
N ALA A 28 10.02 29.50 -6.61
CA ALA A 28 9.08 28.69 -7.37
C ALA A 28 7.66 29.26 -7.14
N PRO A 29 6.84 29.42 -8.19
CA PRO A 29 5.49 29.93 -8.01
C PRO A 29 4.74 28.99 -7.06
N ASN A 30 4.14 29.54 -6.01
CA ASN A 30 3.33 28.77 -5.07
C ASN A 30 2.33 27.91 -5.86
N PRO A 31 2.19 26.60 -5.58
CA PRO A 31 1.15 25.79 -6.20
C PRO A 31 -0.20 26.43 -5.88
N VAL A 32 -0.96 26.73 -6.94
CA VAL A 32 -2.21 27.47 -6.85
C VAL A 32 -3.32 26.50 -6.43
N ILE A 33 -3.55 26.39 -5.12
CA ILE A 33 -4.58 25.55 -4.50
C ILE A 33 -5.97 26.19 -4.68
N ASP A 34 -6.44 26.24 -5.93
CA ASP A 34 -7.65 26.98 -6.35
C ASP A 34 -8.73 26.06 -6.95
N HIS A 35 -8.57 24.74 -6.78
CA HIS A 35 -9.49 23.71 -7.30
C HIS A 35 -10.02 22.74 -6.23
N LEU A 36 -9.75 22.97 -4.95
CA LEU A 36 -10.54 22.35 -3.89
C LEU A 36 -11.98 22.89 -4.01
N LEU A 37 -12.95 22.01 -4.17
CA LEU A 37 -14.37 22.37 -4.21
C LEU A 37 -14.73 23.25 -3.00
N PRO A 38 -15.58 24.28 -3.16
CA PRO A 38 -15.81 25.30 -2.13
C PRO A 38 -16.23 24.65 -0.81
N ARG A 39 -15.35 24.75 0.19
CA ARG A 39 -15.39 23.98 1.45
C ARG A 39 -16.74 24.09 2.15
N GLN A 40 -17.64 23.14 1.89
CA GLN A 40 -18.94 23.13 2.53
C GLN A 40 -18.78 22.68 3.99
N THR A 41 -18.81 23.66 4.90
CA THR A 41 -19.03 23.41 6.32
C THR A 41 -20.47 22.96 6.55
N ILE A 42 -20.78 21.73 6.14
CA ILE A 42 -22.03 21.05 6.47
C ILE A 42 -22.00 20.80 7.98
N THR A 43 -22.64 21.67 8.76
CA THR A 43 -22.89 21.43 10.18
C THR A 43 -23.81 20.20 10.28
N PRO A 44 -23.36 19.06 10.82
CA PRO A 44 -24.12 17.82 10.70
C PRO A 44 -25.42 17.89 11.50
N GLY A 45 -26.56 17.73 10.82
CA GLY A 45 -27.86 17.63 11.47
C GLY A 45 -27.98 16.31 12.23
N GLY A 46 -27.83 16.35 13.55
CA GLY A 46 -27.96 15.18 14.41
C GLY A 46 -27.58 15.47 15.87
N ARG A 47 -28.04 14.61 16.79
CA ARG A 47 -27.61 14.67 18.19
C ARG A 47 -26.22 14.04 18.32
N PRO A 48 -25.21 14.73 18.88
CA PRO A 48 -23.88 14.17 19.03
C PRO A 48 -23.84 12.89 19.88
N CYS A 49 -23.00 11.95 19.50
CA CYS A 49 -22.83 10.65 20.19
C CYS A 49 -21.97 10.71 21.46
N GLY A 50 -21.47 11.90 21.83
CA GLY A 50 -20.52 12.11 22.92
C GLY A 50 -19.18 12.64 22.40
N GLN A 51 -18.09 12.07 22.90
CA GLN A 51 -16.71 12.36 22.47
C GLN A 51 -16.00 11.04 22.18
N ASN A 52 -15.13 11.00 21.17
CA ASN A 52 -14.20 9.88 21.01
C ASN A 52 -13.19 9.90 22.17
N ASN A 53 -13.24 8.88 23.02
CA ASN A 53 -12.32 8.73 24.14
C ASN A 53 -12.19 7.24 24.53
N ALA A 54 -11.37 6.94 25.54
CA ALA A 54 -11.09 5.57 25.97
C ALA A 54 -12.32 4.73 26.37
N THR A 55 -13.46 5.35 26.72
CA THR A 55 -14.71 4.66 27.09
C THR A 55 -15.82 4.80 26.05
N ASN A 56 -15.62 5.58 24.98
CA ASN A 56 -16.55 5.75 23.86
C ASN A 56 -15.80 5.94 22.54
N ARG A 57 -15.05 4.91 22.10
CA ARG A 57 -14.38 4.91 20.79
C ARG A 57 -15.35 4.77 19.61
N ALA A 58 -16.57 4.28 19.85
CA ALA A 58 -17.61 4.15 18.83
C ALA A 58 -18.13 5.50 18.30
N CYS A 59 -17.95 6.59 19.07
CA CYS A 59 -18.33 7.94 18.68
C CYS A 59 -17.21 8.66 17.90
N TRP A 60 -17.57 9.53 16.96
CA TRP A 60 -16.67 10.47 16.29
C TRP A 60 -17.19 11.91 16.40
N LYS A 61 -16.53 12.85 15.73
CA LYS A 61 -16.86 14.29 15.77
C LYS A 61 -18.33 14.52 15.39
N ASN A 62 -19.01 15.45 16.07
CA ASN A 62 -20.42 15.79 15.84
C ASN A 62 -21.34 14.54 15.94
N ALA A 63 -22.09 14.21 14.87
CA ALA A 63 -23.02 13.09 14.81
C ALA A 63 -22.44 11.83 14.12
N TYR A 64 -21.16 11.85 13.73
CA TYR A 64 -20.50 10.71 13.08
C TYR A 64 -20.15 9.61 14.09
N SER A 65 -20.20 8.34 13.67
CA SER A 65 -19.94 7.19 14.54
C SER A 65 -19.47 5.97 13.75
N ILE A 66 -19.10 4.90 14.45
CA ILE A 66 -18.76 3.58 13.88
C ILE A 66 -19.88 2.97 13.03
N ASN A 67 -21.12 3.43 13.22
CA ASN A 67 -22.30 3.00 12.46
C ASN A 67 -22.64 3.93 11.28
N THR A 68 -21.90 5.03 11.10
CA THR A 68 -22.11 5.94 9.98
C THR A 68 -21.55 5.31 8.71
N ASP A 69 -22.35 5.30 7.66
CA ASP A 69 -21.97 4.74 6.37
C ASP A 69 -20.91 5.61 5.69
N TYR A 70 -19.64 5.19 5.76
CA TYR A 70 -18.50 5.98 5.29
C TYR A 70 -18.31 5.96 3.77
N ASP A 71 -18.91 5.00 3.05
CA ASP A 71 -18.88 4.98 1.59
C ASP A 71 -19.85 6.02 0.98
N VAL A 72 -20.82 6.49 1.78
CA VAL A 72 -21.88 7.43 1.38
C VAL A 72 -21.76 8.79 2.09
N THR A 73 -21.29 8.82 3.34
CA THR A 73 -21.28 10.02 4.19
C THR A 73 -19.94 10.21 4.91
N THR A 74 -19.11 11.09 4.37
CA THR A 74 -17.85 11.54 4.99
C THR A 74 -18.10 12.78 5.89
N PRO A 75 -17.30 13.02 6.95
CA PRO A 75 -17.22 14.31 7.63
C PRO A 75 -16.81 15.44 6.67
N PRO A 76 -17.28 16.68 6.88
CA PRO A 76 -16.81 17.82 6.11
C PRO A 76 -15.32 18.08 6.41
N ALA A 77 -14.57 18.51 5.40
CA ALA A 77 -13.13 18.72 5.53
C ALA A 77 -12.77 19.80 6.55
N PHE A 78 -12.24 19.36 7.70
CA PHE A 78 -11.81 20.22 8.80
C PHE A 78 -10.38 20.75 8.59
N ASN A 79 -9.48 19.93 8.03
CA ASN A 79 -8.07 20.27 7.84
C ASN A 79 -7.58 19.85 6.45
N VAL A 80 -6.45 20.44 6.04
CA VAL A 80 -5.57 19.91 5.00
C VAL A 80 -4.29 19.44 5.70
N ARG A 81 -3.82 18.23 5.38
CA ARG A 81 -2.61 17.62 5.97
C ARG A 81 -1.51 17.56 4.91
N THR A 82 -0.59 18.51 4.95
CA THR A 82 0.50 18.64 3.96
C THR A 82 1.76 17.91 4.41
N TYR A 83 2.36 17.14 3.50
CA TYR A 83 3.62 16.43 3.68
C TYR A 83 4.54 16.64 2.48
N ASP A 84 5.84 16.75 2.74
CA ASP A 84 6.88 16.80 1.70
C ASP A 84 7.70 15.50 1.73
N PHE A 85 7.79 14.81 0.61
CA PHE A 85 8.49 13.53 0.43
C PHE A 85 9.67 13.70 -0.52
N HIS A 86 10.88 13.77 0.01
CA HIS A 86 12.14 13.74 -0.74
C HIS A 86 12.60 12.30 -0.89
N ILE A 87 12.49 11.74 -2.10
CA ILE A 87 12.85 10.35 -2.39
C ILE A 87 14.28 10.31 -2.93
N THR A 88 15.18 9.63 -2.23
CA THR A 88 16.65 9.73 -2.45
C THR A 88 17.32 8.37 -2.61
N ASN A 89 18.28 8.28 -3.54
CA ASN A 89 19.19 7.13 -3.66
C ASN A 89 20.29 7.22 -2.59
N VAL A 90 20.59 6.11 -1.90
CA VAL A 90 21.74 6.01 -0.98
C VAL A 90 22.50 4.71 -1.28
N THR A 91 23.73 4.81 -1.80
CA THR A 91 24.46 3.64 -2.36
C THR A 91 25.04 2.69 -1.32
N ASN A 92 25.32 3.18 -0.11
CA ASN A 92 26.00 2.44 0.97
C ASN A 92 25.31 2.65 2.34
N TRP A 93 23.96 2.63 2.33
CA TRP A 93 23.13 2.82 3.52
C TRP A 93 23.39 1.71 4.54
N LEU A 94 23.46 2.05 5.82
CA LEU A 94 23.55 1.07 6.91
C LEU A 94 22.13 0.65 7.29
N GLY A 95 21.72 -0.53 6.84
CA GLY A 95 20.40 -1.08 7.09
C GLY A 95 20.17 -1.48 8.55
N PRO A 96 18.92 -1.80 8.93
CA PRO A 96 18.53 -1.81 10.34
C PRO A 96 18.93 -3.07 11.11
N ASP A 97 19.36 -4.11 10.38
CA ASP A 97 20.06 -5.27 10.92
C ASP A 97 21.61 -5.12 10.86
N GLY A 98 22.11 -3.94 10.49
CA GLY A 98 23.54 -3.63 10.42
C GLY A 98 24.22 -4.02 9.10
N VAL A 99 23.51 -4.62 8.13
CA VAL A 99 24.07 -4.89 6.80
C VAL A 99 24.01 -3.63 5.94
N ARG A 100 25.09 -3.35 5.19
CA ARG A 100 25.13 -2.21 4.26
C ARG A 100 24.61 -2.61 2.88
N LYS A 101 23.70 -1.81 2.32
CA LYS A 101 23.12 -2.00 0.98
C LYS A 101 22.81 -0.67 0.28
N PRO A 102 22.59 -0.67 -1.05
CA PRO A 102 21.89 0.42 -1.72
C PRO A 102 20.43 0.48 -1.26
N ALA A 103 19.90 1.68 -1.04
CA ALA A 103 18.51 1.90 -0.63
C ALA A 103 17.91 3.13 -1.34
N MET A 104 16.59 3.21 -1.37
CA MET A 104 15.80 4.34 -1.88
C MET A 104 14.88 4.80 -0.76
N LEU A 105 15.14 5.99 -0.20
CA LEU A 105 14.60 6.41 1.09
C LEU A 105 13.77 7.69 0.98
N ILE A 106 12.64 7.72 1.69
CA ILE A 106 11.77 8.89 1.81
C ILE A 106 12.22 9.70 3.04
N ASN A 107 12.63 10.94 2.84
CA ASN A 107 13.15 11.83 3.89
C ASN A 107 14.27 11.16 4.73
N GLY A 108 15.11 10.34 4.08
CA GLY A 108 16.21 9.60 4.70
C GLY A 108 15.80 8.47 5.67
N GLN A 109 14.52 8.08 5.70
CA GLN A 109 13.96 7.15 6.68
C GLN A 109 13.51 5.82 6.03
N PHE A 110 13.55 4.74 6.82
CA PHE A 110 12.94 3.45 6.49
C PHE A 110 12.30 2.81 7.75
N PRO A 111 10.98 2.52 7.74
CA PRO A 111 9.99 3.02 6.80
C PRO A 111 9.94 4.55 6.73
N GLY A 112 9.32 5.09 5.68
CA GLY A 112 9.06 6.52 5.51
C GLY A 112 8.15 7.10 6.59
N PRO A 113 8.03 8.44 6.65
CA PRO A 113 7.28 9.15 7.69
C PRO A 113 5.80 8.78 7.71
N THR A 114 5.23 8.59 8.89
CA THR A 114 3.78 8.31 9.06
C THR A 114 2.94 9.49 8.57
N ILE A 115 2.11 9.26 7.55
CA ILE A 115 1.01 10.17 7.23
C ILE A 115 -0.08 9.97 8.28
N THR A 116 -0.52 11.05 8.92
CA THR A 116 -1.66 11.07 9.85
C THR A 116 -2.71 12.09 9.41
N ALA A 117 -3.97 11.68 9.37
CA ALA A 117 -5.12 12.53 9.10
C ALA A 117 -6.28 12.18 10.03
N ASP A 118 -7.31 13.03 10.08
CA ASP A 118 -8.60 12.67 10.64
C ASP A 118 -9.58 12.34 9.51
N TRP A 119 -10.56 11.47 9.76
CA TRP A 119 -11.61 11.13 8.79
C TRP A 119 -12.31 12.39 8.24
N GLY A 120 -12.29 12.55 6.92
CA GLY A 120 -12.77 13.72 6.18
C GLY A 120 -11.76 14.83 5.93
N ASP A 121 -10.54 14.78 6.47
CA ASP A 121 -9.50 15.74 6.06
C ASP A 121 -9.07 15.53 4.59
N TYR A 122 -8.45 16.54 3.98
CA TYR A 122 -7.66 16.37 2.75
C TYR A 122 -6.20 16.03 3.09
N ILE A 123 -5.57 15.16 2.30
CA ILE A 123 -4.14 14.84 2.38
C ILE A 123 -3.46 15.38 1.13
N VAL A 124 -2.45 16.23 1.34
CA VAL A 124 -1.61 16.80 0.29
C VAL A 124 -0.19 16.27 0.47
N VAL A 125 0.37 15.62 -0.57
CA VAL A 125 1.76 15.14 -0.54
C VAL A 125 2.54 15.67 -1.74
N ASN A 126 3.54 16.49 -1.48
CA ASN A 126 4.50 16.95 -2.48
C ASN A 126 5.61 15.89 -2.59
N VAL A 127 5.60 15.10 -3.67
CA VAL A 127 6.61 14.08 -3.92
C VAL A 127 7.70 14.66 -4.82
N PHE A 128 8.90 14.81 -4.27
CA PHE A 128 10.12 15.23 -4.95
C PHE A 128 10.96 13.98 -5.27
N ASN A 129 11.23 13.76 -6.55
CA ASN A 129 12.08 12.66 -7.00
C ASN A 129 13.53 13.14 -7.08
N ASP A 130 14.24 13.08 -5.95
CA ASP A 130 15.66 13.41 -5.81
C ASP A 130 16.58 12.19 -6.08
N MET A 131 16.03 11.11 -6.65
CA MET A 131 16.83 9.98 -7.17
C MET A 131 17.51 10.37 -8.49
N GLN A 132 18.55 9.63 -8.86
CA GLN A 132 19.32 9.90 -10.08
C GLN A 132 18.64 9.37 -11.35
N ASP A 133 18.07 8.17 -11.28
CA ASP A 133 17.86 7.34 -12.49
C ASP A 133 16.45 6.73 -12.63
N ASN A 134 15.67 6.69 -11.55
CA ASN A 134 14.36 6.04 -11.54
C ASN A 134 13.26 7.08 -11.62
N GLY A 135 12.19 6.78 -12.36
CA GLY A 135 10.91 7.40 -12.09
C GLY A 135 10.35 6.94 -10.73
N THR A 136 9.27 7.57 -10.28
CA THR A 136 8.53 7.13 -9.09
C THR A 136 7.08 7.55 -9.19
N SER A 137 6.18 6.81 -8.55
CA SER A 137 4.79 7.19 -8.31
C SER A 137 4.36 6.60 -6.98
N ILE A 138 3.64 7.35 -6.14
CA ILE A 138 3.27 6.89 -4.79
C ILE A 138 1.80 6.50 -4.76
N HIS A 139 1.52 5.21 -4.56
CA HIS A 139 0.18 4.68 -4.39
C HIS A 139 -0.24 4.69 -2.92
N TRP A 140 -1.51 4.98 -2.68
CA TRP A 140 -2.12 5.18 -1.37
C TRP A 140 -2.97 3.97 -0.99
N HIS A 141 -2.32 2.88 -0.62
CA HIS A 141 -2.90 1.54 -0.59
C HIS A 141 -4.17 1.41 0.27
N GLY A 142 -5.26 1.03 -0.39
CA GLY A 142 -6.60 0.89 0.17
C GLY A 142 -7.42 2.19 0.28
N ILE A 143 -6.81 3.37 0.06
CA ILE A 143 -7.55 4.63 -0.02
C ILE A 143 -8.41 4.61 -1.29
N ARG A 144 -9.71 4.83 -1.14
CA ARG A 144 -10.71 4.70 -2.22
C ARG A 144 -10.52 5.67 -3.39
N GLN A 145 -9.80 6.78 -3.23
CA GLN A 145 -9.63 7.82 -4.28
C GLN A 145 -10.97 8.20 -4.95
N PHE A 146 -11.98 8.48 -4.12
CA PHE A 146 -13.38 8.54 -4.55
C PHE A 146 -13.66 9.75 -5.47
N GLY A 147 -13.78 9.49 -6.77
CA GLY A 147 -13.83 10.52 -7.82
C GLY A 147 -12.46 11.11 -8.21
N GLU A 148 -11.38 10.63 -7.59
CA GLU A 148 -10.03 11.22 -7.62
C GLU A 148 -8.98 10.24 -8.20
N SER A 149 -9.38 9.39 -9.16
CA SER A 149 -8.52 8.32 -9.74
C SER A 149 -7.16 8.83 -10.26
N ASN A 150 -7.07 10.07 -10.74
CA ASN A 150 -5.81 10.72 -11.14
C ASN A 150 -4.81 11.00 -9.98
N GLN A 151 -5.19 10.67 -8.74
CA GLN A 151 -4.35 10.74 -7.53
C GLN A 151 -3.89 9.36 -7.04
N ASP A 152 -4.35 8.26 -7.66
CA ASP A 152 -4.09 6.88 -7.22
C ASP A 152 -2.61 6.46 -7.26
N GLY A 153 -1.77 7.12 -8.07
CA GLY A 153 -0.32 6.86 -8.07
C GLY A 153 0.11 5.57 -8.77
N ALA A 154 -0.77 4.94 -9.55
CA ALA A 154 -0.43 3.79 -10.39
C ALA A 154 0.15 4.25 -11.74
N ASN A 155 1.48 4.30 -11.84
CA ASN A 155 2.14 4.71 -13.09
C ASN A 155 1.81 3.80 -14.29
N GLY A 156 1.56 4.38 -15.46
CA GLY A 156 1.05 3.69 -16.65
C GLY A 156 -0.45 3.37 -16.59
N VAL A 157 -1.14 3.71 -15.50
CA VAL A 157 -2.59 3.56 -15.32
C VAL A 157 -3.25 4.93 -15.16
N THR A 158 -2.91 5.63 -14.07
CA THR A 158 -3.51 6.92 -13.70
C THR A 158 -2.57 8.11 -13.89
N GLU A 159 -1.27 7.87 -14.09
CA GLU A 159 -0.26 8.90 -14.34
C GLU A 159 0.98 8.35 -15.05
N CYS A 160 1.82 9.23 -15.61
CA CYS A 160 3.21 8.89 -15.92
C CYS A 160 4.06 8.99 -14.64
N PRO A 161 5.17 8.22 -14.50
CA PRO A 161 6.08 8.38 -13.36
C PRO A 161 6.61 9.81 -13.24
N ILE A 162 6.86 10.28 -12.02
CA ILE A 162 7.61 11.50 -11.74
C ILE A 162 9.08 11.25 -12.11
N PRO A 163 9.68 11.93 -13.10
CA PRO A 163 11.08 11.73 -13.47
C PRO A 163 12.07 12.31 -12.45
N PRO A 164 13.34 11.87 -12.44
CA PRO A 164 14.43 12.46 -11.67
C PRO A 164 14.50 13.99 -11.76
N GLY A 165 14.75 14.66 -10.64
CA GLY A 165 14.85 16.12 -10.54
C GLY A 165 13.52 16.87 -10.67
N HIS A 166 12.38 16.17 -10.67
CA HIS A 166 11.04 16.74 -10.78
C HIS A 166 10.13 16.30 -9.64
N ASN A 167 8.93 16.91 -9.59
CA ASN A 167 7.93 16.65 -8.55
C ASN A 167 6.49 16.58 -9.12
N LYS A 168 5.62 15.93 -8.33
CA LYS A 168 4.14 16.00 -8.41
C LYS A 168 3.60 16.25 -7.01
N THR A 169 2.53 17.04 -6.91
CA THR A 169 1.67 17.07 -5.71
C THR A 169 0.49 16.13 -5.93
N TYR A 170 0.24 15.25 -4.96
CA TYR A 170 -1.03 14.52 -4.83
C TYR A 170 -1.91 15.28 -3.82
N ASP A 171 -3.20 15.41 -4.09
CA ASP A 171 -4.19 16.05 -3.21
C ASP A 171 -5.49 15.24 -3.31
N PHE A 172 -5.93 14.63 -2.20
CA PHE A 172 -7.08 13.73 -2.16
C PHE A 172 -7.82 13.74 -0.81
N HIS A 173 -9.10 13.41 -0.84
CA HIS A 173 -10.01 13.43 0.32
C HIS A 173 -10.09 12.05 1.00
N VAL A 174 -9.78 11.95 2.30
CA VAL A 174 -9.86 10.65 3.02
C VAL A 174 -11.28 10.34 3.50
N THR A 175 -12.03 9.65 2.64
CA THR A 175 -13.41 9.21 2.87
C THR A 175 -13.55 8.00 3.81
N GLN A 176 -12.50 7.21 4.03
CA GLN A 176 -12.42 6.07 4.95
C GLN A 176 -11.66 6.45 6.25
N TYR A 177 -11.58 5.52 7.20
CA TYR A 177 -10.74 5.62 8.40
C TYR A 177 -10.21 4.25 8.85
N GLY A 178 -9.10 4.25 9.60
CA GLY A 178 -8.39 3.03 10.00
C GLY A 178 -6.90 3.07 9.62
N THR A 179 -6.37 1.92 9.19
CA THR A 179 -4.94 1.73 8.94
C THR A 179 -4.67 1.34 7.48
N SER A 180 -3.80 2.13 6.86
CA SER A 180 -3.36 2.05 5.47
C SER A 180 -1.83 2.22 5.43
N TRP A 181 -1.26 2.19 4.24
CA TRP A 181 0.14 2.43 3.95
C TRP A 181 0.26 3.05 2.57
N TYR A 182 1.40 3.63 2.28
CA TYR A 182 1.74 4.14 0.96
C TYR A 182 3.04 3.50 0.48
N HIS A 183 3.15 3.25 -0.82
CA HIS A 183 4.33 2.63 -1.41
C HIS A 183 4.56 3.12 -2.83
N SER A 184 5.80 3.02 -3.32
CA SER A 184 6.06 3.21 -4.73
C SER A 184 5.33 2.17 -5.57
N HIS A 185 4.73 2.60 -6.69
CA HIS A 185 4.14 1.74 -7.71
C HIS A 185 5.03 1.65 -8.97
N TYR A 186 6.25 2.20 -8.92
CA TYR A 186 7.26 2.07 -9.96
C TYR A 186 8.07 0.79 -9.75
N SER A 187 7.73 -0.30 -10.44
CA SER A 187 8.37 -1.61 -10.23
C SER A 187 8.30 -2.06 -8.76
N ASN A 188 9.25 -2.92 -8.37
CA ASN A 188 9.50 -3.31 -6.98
C ASN A 188 10.27 -2.23 -6.16
N GLN A 189 10.24 -0.96 -6.56
CA GLN A 189 10.99 0.13 -5.91
C GLN A 189 10.67 0.30 -4.42
N TYR A 190 9.46 -0.04 -3.99
CA TYR A 190 9.12 -0.03 -2.56
C TYR A 190 9.98 -1.00 -1.73
N GLY A 191 10.42 -2.13 -2.33
CA GLY A 191 11.38 -3.07 -1.74
C GLY A 191 12.82 -2.54 -1.62
N ASN A 192 13.14 -1.41 -2.26
CA ASN A 192 14.37 -0.66 -1.99
C ASN A 192 14.22 0.34 -0.83
N GLY A 193 13.00 0.60 -0.34
CA GLY A 193 12.72 1.44 0.82
C GLY A 193 11.64 2.53 0.64
N VAL A 194 11.08 2.68 -0.56
CA VAL A 194 10.08 3.73 -0.87
C VAL A 194 8.67 3.31 -0.41
N VAL A 195 8.48 3.31 0.91
CA VAL A 195 7.29 2.76 1.59
C VAL A 195 7.11 3.37 2.99
N GLY A 196 5.88 3.59 3.44
CA GLY A 196 5.59 4.06 4.81
C GLY A 196 4.11 3.96 5.21
N PRO A 197 3.75 4.25 6.47
CA PRO A 197 2.40 4.02 6.98
C PRO A 197 1.46 5.24 6.82
N LEU A 198 0.17 4.97 6.68
CA LEU A 198 -0.90 5.97 6.56
C LEU A 198 -2.00 5.65 7.58
N VAL A 199 -2.23 6.54 8.54
CA VAL A 199 -3.28 6.38 9.56
C VAL A 199 -4.31 7.49 9.42
N VAL A 200 -5.59 7.11 9.32
CA VAL A 200 -6.70 8.05 9.33
C VAL A 200 -7.53 7.81 10.58
N ASN A 201 -7.50 8.77 11.51
CA ASN A 201 -8.20 8.67 12.79
C ASN A 201 -9.72 8.70 12.57
N GLY A 202 -10.43 7.83 13.29
CA GLY A 202 -11.88 7.73 13.23
C GLY A 202 -12.45 7.04 14.46
N PRO A 203 -13.75 6.68 14.44
CA PRO A 203 -14.33 5.82 15.46
C PRO A 203 -13.78 4.39 15.35
N ALA A 204 -13.99 3.58 16.39
CA ALA A 204 -13.60 2.16 16.43
C ALA A 204 -14.66 1.30 17.11
N SER A 205 -14.71 0.01 16.75
CA SER A 205 -15.73 -0.94 17.21
C SER A 205 -15.53 -1.47 18.64
N ALA A 206 -14.38 -1.19 19.27
CA ALA A 206 -14.16 -1.45 20.69
C ALA A 206 -13.29 -0.37 21.36
N ASN A 207 -13.42 -0.30 22.69
CA ASN A 207 -12.76 0.69 23.54
C ASN A 207 -11.30 0.31 23.86
N TYR A 208 -10.38 1.27 23.66
CA TYR A 208 -8.97 1.19 24.03
C TYR A 208 -8.48 2.51 24.63
N ASP A 209 -7.57 2.42 25.59
CA ASP A 209 -6.97 3.58 26.27
C ASP A 209 -6.00 4.33 25.35
N ILE A 210 -5.04 3.61 24.78
CA ILE A 210 -3.84 4.15 24.12
C ILE A 210 -3.79 3.64 22.67
N ASP A 211 -3.51 4.52 21.71
CA ASP A 211 -3.08 4.12 20.36
C ASP A 211 -1.55 4.10 20.33
N LEU A 212 -0.95 2.99 19.92
CA LEU A 212 0.50 2.82 19.78
C LEU A 212 0.98 3.05 18.33
N GLY A 213 0.06 3.35 17.41
CA GLY A 213 0.36 3.73 16.04
C GLY A 213 0.69 2.55 15.11
N PRO A 214 1.21 2.85 13.90
CA PRO A 214 1.53 1.85 12.89
C PRO A 214 2.65 0.91 13.33
N TYR A 215 2.39 -0.37 13.15
CA TYR A 215 3.31 -1.46 13.46
C TYR A 215 3.57 -2.28 12.20
N MET A 216 4.42 -1.72 11.34
CA MET A 216 4.80 -2.30 10.06
C MET A 216 5.72 -3.50 10.24
N ILE A 217 5.43 -4.60 9.56
CA ILE A 217 6.25 -5.81 9.49
C ILE A 217 6.45 -6.16 8.00
N SER A 218 7.64 -6.62 7.61
CA SER A 218 7.95 -7.04 6.24
C SER A 218 9.08 -8.05 6.20
N ASP A 219 9.22 -8.75 5.08
CA ASP A 219 10.53 -9.19 4.62
C ASP A 219 11.55 -8.04 4.52
N TYR A 220 12.82 -8.44 4.50
CA TYR A 220 13.93 -7.57 4.20
C TYR A 220 15.01 -8.37 3.47
N TYR A 221 15.52 -7.80 2.39
CA TYR A 221 16.55 -8.38 1.54
C TYR A 221 17.76 -7.46 1.54
N HIS A 222 18.97 -8.01 1.50
CA HIS A 222 20.21 -7.21 1.42
C HIS A 222 20.53 -6.77 -0.02
N GLU A 223 20.00 -7.49 -1.01
CA GLU A 223 20.10 -7.15 -2.43
C GLU A 223 19.08 -6.06 -2.85
N THR A 224 19.27 -5.49 -4.03
CA THR A 224 18.37 -4.51 -4.66
C THR A 224 17.16 -5.18 -5.32
N ALA A 225 16.00 -4.53 -5.26
CA ALA A 225 14.73 -5.04 -5.78
C ALA A 225 14.79 -5.39 -7.29
N ASP A 226 15.45 -4.56 -8.09
CA ASP A 226 15.70 -4.79 -9.52
C ASP A 226 16.46 -6.11 -9.77
N ARG A 227 17.50 -6.38 -8.97
CA ARG A 227 18.34 -7.58 -9.11
C ARG A 227 17.69 -8.82 -8.51
N LEU A 228 16.87 -8.66 -7.47
CA LEU A 228 16.02 -9.72 -6.93
C LEU A 228 14.93 -10.12 -7.93
N HIS A 229 14.27 -9.15 -8.58
CA HIS A 229 13.32 -9.41 -9.67
C HIS A 229 13.99 -10.13 -10.84
N LEU A 230 15.12 -9.59 -11.35
CA LEU A 230 15.88 -10.24 -12.44
C LEU A 230 16.33 -11.66 -12.10
N ARG A 231 16.53 -11.97 -10.80
CA ARG A 231 16.78 -13.34 -10.33
C ARG A 231 15.49 -14.17 -10.35
N ALA A 232 14.42 -13.69 -9.72
CA ALA A 232 13.15 -14.39 -9.54
C ALA A 232 12.38 -14.63 -10.85
N GLU A 233 12.61 -13.81 -11.89
CA GLU A 233 11.96 -13.95 -13.20
C GLU A 233 12.53 -15.11 -14.02
N LEU A 234 13.80 -15.49 -13.83
CA LEU A 234 14.47 -16.50 -14.66
C LEU A 234 14.22 -17.91 -14.12
N VAL A 235 13.59 -18.78 -14.92
CA VAL A 235 13.25 -20.18 -14.54
C VAL A 235 14.49 -20.98 -14.11
N ALA A 236 15.64 -20.68 -14.70
CA ALA A 236 16.93 -21.32 -14.38
C ALA A 236 17.43 -21.04 -12.94
N ASN A 237 16.90 -20.03 -12.25
CA ASN A 237 17.25 -19.70 -10.85
C ASN A 237 16.34 -20.39 -9.83
N GLY A 238 15.25 -21.05 -10.26
CA GLY A 238 14.24 -21.62 -9.38
C GLY A 238 13.25 -20.56 -8.84
N PRO A 239 12.63 -20.81 -7.66
CA PRO A 239 11.62 -19.92 -7.09
C PRO A 239 12.19 -18.56 -6.62
N PRO A 240 11.32 -17.60 -6.24
CA PRO A 240 11.73 -16.38 -5.56
C PRO A 240 12.68 -16.62 -4.37
N PRO A 241 13.61 -15.69 -4.09
CA PRO A 241 14.60 -15.86 -3.04
C PRO A 241 13.99 -15.71 -1.64
N ASP A 242 14.54 -16.45 -0.66
CA ASP A 242 14.28 -16.20 0.76
C ASP A 242 14.55 -14.73 1.12
N SER A 243 13.78 -14.19 2.06
CA SER A 243 14.16 -12.93 2.72
C SER A 243 15.40 -13.15 3.60
N ASP A 244 16.31 -12.18 3.62
CA ASP A 244 17.50 -12.23 4.49
C ASP A 244 17.11 -12.01 5.96
N ASN A 245 16.04 -11.27 6.20
CA ASN A 245 15.47 -11.02 7.52
C ASN A 245 13.96 -10.71 7.42
N ILE A 246 13.29 -10.59 8.56
CA ILE A 246 11.99 -9.92 8.68
C ILE A 246 12.14 -8.78 9.69
N LEU A 247 11.67 -7.57 9.35
CA LEU A 247 11.81 -6.37 10.17
C LEU A 247 10.49 -5.99 10.85
N PHE A 248 10.58 -5.49 12.07
CA PHE A 248 9.47 -5.00 12.90
C PHE A 248 9.69 -3.51 13.14
N ARG A 249 8.81 -2.65 12.61
CA ARG A 249 8.98 -1.17 12.54
C ARG A 249 10.39 -0.75 12.09
N GLY A 250 10.89 -1.40 11.04
CA GLY A 250 12.24 -1.16 10.51
C GLY A 250 13.37 -1.63 11.43
N LYS A 251 13.19 -2.70 12.23
CA LYS A 251 14.24 -3.27 13.11
C LYS A 251 14.14 -4.79 13.25
N ASN A 252 15.28 -5.46 13.27
CA ASN A 252 15.48 -6.78 13.88
C ASN A 252 16.99 -6.97 14.16
N ILE A 253 17.37 -8.04 14.85
CA ILE A 253 18.76 -8.50 14.87
C ILE A 253 19.11 -9.19 13.53
N ASN A 254 20.39 -9.21 13.18
CA ASN A 254 20.90 -10.02 12.06
C ASN A 254 21.06 -11.49 12.50
N PRO A 255 20.44 -12.48 11.81
CA PRO A 255 20.61 -13.89 12.14
C PRO A 255 22.00 -14.45 11.78
N ALA A 256 22.73 -13.79 10.87
CA ALA A 256 23.98 -14.27 10.27
C ALA A 256 25.24 -13.53 10.75
N GLY A 257 25.12 -12.54 11.65
CA GLY A 257 26.27 -11.76 12.12
C GLY A 257 25.93 -10.72 13.19
N PRO A 258 26.93 -9.96 13.67
CA PRO A 258 26.71 -8.88 14.63
C PRO A 258 26.03 -7.69 13.95
N GLY A 259 24.80 -7.37 14.37
CA GLY A 259 24.11 -6.18 13.89
C GLY A 259 22.64 -6.12 14.29
N GLY A 260 22.10 -4.89 14.22
CA GLY A 260 20.70 -4.61 14.48
C GLY A 260 20.27 -4.67 15.94
N SER A 261 18.96 -4.68 16.14
CA SER A 261 18.31 -4.77 17.44
C SER A 261 16.86 -5.22 17.26
N TYR A 262 16.31 -5.95 18.23
CA TYR A 262 14.86 -6.17 18.28
C TYR A 262 14.12 -4.85 18.46
N ASP A 263 12.97 -4.68 17.80
CA ASP A 263 12.07 -3.61 18.17
C ASP A 263 11.52 -3.81 19.59
N ARG A 264 11.23 -2.70 20.29
CA ARG A 264 10.62 -2.67 21.62
C ARG A 264 9.43 -1.74 21.62
N LEU A 265 8.23 -2.32 21.76
CA LEU A 265 6.98 -1.60 21.93
C LEU A 265 6.57 -1.67 23.41
N VAL A 266 6.25 -0.53 24.02
CA VAL A 266 5.98 -0.45 25.47
C VAL A 266 4.49 -0.44 25.76
N LEU A 267 4.04 -1.34 26.64
CA LEU A 267 2.67 -1.36 27.17
C LEU A 267 2.61 -0.79 28.59
N THR A 268 1.54 -0.06 28.89
CA THR A 268 1.19 0.38 30.25
C THR A 268 0.40 -0.73 30.95
N PRO A 269 0.87 -1.28 32.09
CA PRO A 269 0.17 -2.37 32.80
C PRO A 269 -1.30 -2.04 33.08
N GLY A 270 -2.19 -3.01 32.84
CA GLY A 270 -3.64 -2.87 33.03
C GLY A 270 -4.37 -2.01 32.00
N LYS A 271 -3.71 -1.56 30.91
CA LYS A 271 -4.33 -0.76 29.84
C LYS A 271 -4.60 -1.55 28.55
N LYS A 272 -5.57 -1.05 27.77
CA LYS A 272 -5.89 -1.53 26.41
C LYS A 272 -5.19 -0.67 25.37
N HIS A 273 -4.42 -1.32 24.51
CA HIS A 273 -3.58 -0.66 23.51
C HIS A 273 -4.03 -1.06 22.12
N LEU A 274 -4.37 -0.11 21.27
CA LEU A 274 -4.48 -0.32 19.84
C LEU A 274 -3.07 -0.41 19.23
N ILE A 275 -2.81 -1.50 18.51
CA ILE A 275 -1.64 -1.70 17.66
C ILE A 275 -2.16 -1.88 16.23
N ARG A 276 -1.58 -1.14 15.29
CA ARG A 276 -2.03 -1.07 13.89
C ARG A 276 -1.10 -1.90 13.00
N LEU A 277 -1.34 -3.20 12.92
CA LEU A 277 -0.46 -4.14 12.22
C LEU A 277 -0.56 -3.94 10.70
N ILE A 278 0.58 -3.92 10.01
CA ILE A 278 0.67 -3.77 8.54
C ILE A 278 1.69 -4.78 8.01
N ASN A 279 1.33 -5.62 7.03
CA ASN A 279 2.31 -6.35 6.23
C ASN A 279 2.63 -5.55 4.96
N HIS A 280 3.88 -5.12 4.82
CA HIS A 280 4.41 -4.33 3.70
C HIS A 280 5.57 -5.02 2.97
N SER A 281 5.64 -6.35 3.08
CA SER A 281 6.58 -7.22 2.36
C SER A 281 6.56 -7.03 0.83
N VAL A 282 7.61 -7.50 0.16
CA VAL A 282 7.59 -7.76 -1.29
C VAL A 282 6.94 -9.12 -1.59
N ASP A 283 7.02 -10.08 -0.68
CA ASP A 283 6.61 -11.47 -0.91
C ASP A 283 6.08 -12.18 0.35
N ASN A 284 6.79 -12.04 1.47
CA ASN A 284 6.57 -12.83 2.68
C ASN A 284 5.22 -12.50 3.36
N SER A 285 4.36 -13.50 3.42
CA SER A 285 3.16 -13.54 4.24
C SER A 285 3.40 -14.38 5.49
N PHE A 286 2.88 -13.96 6.64
CA PHE A 286 3.24 -14.57 7.92
C PHE A 286 2.09 -14.53 8.93
N THR A 287 2.12 -15.47 9.87
CA THR A 287 1.22 -15.49 11.02
C THR A 287 1.89 -14.86 12.24
N VAL A 288 1.38 -13.72 12.71
CA VAL A 288 1.89 -13.04 13.90
C VAL A 288 1.27 -13.62 15.17
N SER A 289 2.03 -13.72 16.26
CA SER A 289 1.53 -14.12 17.58
C SER A 289 2.28 -13.44 18.71
N LEU A 290 1.56 -13.03 19.77
CA LEU A 290 2.14 -12.39 20.95
C LEU A 290 2.09 -13.35 22.15
N VAL A 291 3.26 -13.73 22.68
CA VAL A 291 3.36 -14.69 23.79
C VAL A 291 2.54 -14.22 24.99
N GLY A 292 1.63 -15.07 25.48
CA GLY A 292 0.80 -14.80 26.65
C GLY A 292 -0.40 -13.88 26.43
N HIS A 293 -0.64 -13.38 25.22
CA HIS A 293 -1.74 -12.43 24.95
C HIS A 293 -2.61 -12.91 23.78
N ASN A 294 -3.83 -12.38 23.70
CA ASN A 294 -4.68 -12.46 22.51
C ASN A 294 -4.80 -11.08 21.87
N PHE A 295 -5.01 -11.04 20.56
CA PHE A 295 -5.44 -9.88 19.81
C PHE A 295 -6.98 -9.81 19.81
N THR A 296 -7.55 -8.63 20.08
CA THR A 296 -8.94 -8.34 19.72
C THR A 296 -8.94 -7.53 18.44
N VAL A 297 -9.23 -8.16 17.30
CA VAL A 297 -9.28 -7.49 16.00
C VAL A 297 -10.51 -6.59 15.94
N ILE A 298 -10.34 -5.34 15.48
CA ILE A 298 -11.41 -4.34 15.39
C ILE A 298 -11.58 -3.73 13.99
N THR A 299 -10.54 -3.79 13.15
CA THR A 299 -10.53 -3.36 11.75
C THR A 299 -9.75 -4.39 10.94
N ASN A 300 -10.23 -4.76 9.75
CA ASN A 300 -9.42 -5.45 8.75
C ASN A 300 -9.23 -4.53 7.53
N ASP A 301 -7.99 -4.31 7.12
CA ASP A 301 -7.63 -3.27 6.15
C ASP A 301 -8.21 -1.90 6.58
N LEU A 302 -9.04 -1.25 5.75
CA LEU A 302 -9.76 -0.01 6.12
C LEU A 302 -11.22 -0.22 6.55
N VAL A 303 -11.62 -1.46 6.86
CA VAL A 303 -13.00 -1.84 7.22
C VAL A 303 -13.15 -2.15 8.71
N PRO A 304 -13.89 -1.35 9.48
CA PRO A 304 -14.22 -1.67 10.87
C PRO A 304 -15.17 -2.86 10.98
N ILE A 305 -14.87 -3.78 11.88
CA ILE A 305 -15.61 -5.04 12.08
C ILE A 305 -16.13 -5.20 13.51
N THR A 306 -17.13 -6.06 13.67
CA THR A 306 -17.51 -6.62 14.97
C THR A 306 -16.25 -7.21 15.64
N PRO A 307 -15.90 -6.83 16.88
CA PRO A 307 -14.64 -7.24 17.50
C PRO A 307 -14.49 -8.77 17.61
N VAL A 308 -13.36 -9.32 17.15
CA VAL A 308 -13.11 -10.77 17.18
C VAL A 308 -11.78 -11.09 17.87
N VAL A 309 -11.82 -12.02 18.84
CA VAL A 309 -10.62 -12.47 19.56
C VAL A 309 -9.85 -13.53 18.76
N ARG A 310 -8.52 -13.39 18.72
CA ARG A 310 -7.58 -14.23 17.98
C ARG A 310 -6.29 -14.40 18.78
N SER A 311 -5.76 -15.62 18.91
CA SER A 311 -4.48 -15.90 19.57
C SER A 311 -3.26 -15.74 18.64
N ARG A 312 -3.50 -15.64 17.34
CA ARG A 312 -2.55 -15.37 16.25
C ARG A 312 -3.32 -14.79 15.07
N LEU A 313 -2.66 -14.12 14.14
CA LEU A 313 -3.28 -13.55 12.94
C LEU A 313 -2.44 -13.81 11.69
N PHE A 314 -3.05 -14.35 10.64
CA PHE A 314 -2.42 -14.35 9.31
C PHE A 314 -2.47 -12.96 8.66
N LEU A 315 -1.32 -12.45 8.23
CA LEU A 315 -1.20 -11.24 7.40
C LEU A 315 -0.57 -11.58 6.04
N GLY A 316 -1.40 -11.54 4.99
CA GLY A 316 -0.92 -11.54 3.60
C GLY A 316 -0.27 -10.20 3.23
N VAL A 317 0.54 -10.17 2.18
CA VAL A 317 1.17 -8.93 1.69
C VAL A 317 0.10 -7.86 1.40
N GLY A 318 0.28 -6.66 1.95
CA GLY A 318 -0.67 -5.54 1.86
C GLY A 318 -1.81 -5.54 2.90
N GLN A 319 -2.01 -6.63 3.65
CA GLN A 319 -3.07 -6.69 4.66
C GLN A 319 -2.72 -5.92 5.94
N ARG A 320 -3.74 -5.31 6.56
CA ARG A 320 -3.66 -4.60 7.85
C ARG A 320 -4.69 -5.15 8.83
N TYR A 321 -4.37 -5.05 10.12
CA TYR A 321 -5.31 -5.29 11.20
C TYR A 321 -5.09 -4.31 12.35
N ASP A 322 -6.15 -3.60 12.72
CA ASP A 322 -6.20 -2.90 14.00
C ASP A 322 -6.53 -3.91 15.09
N VAL A 323 -5.65 -4.05 16.07
CA VAL A 323 -5.80 -5.01 17.18
C VAL A 323 -5.68 -4.32 18.53
N ILE A 324 -6.59 -4.64 19.45
CA ILE A 324 -6.48 -4.25 20.85
C ILE A 324 -5.76 -5.37 21.61
N VAL A 325 -4.64 -5.01 22.27
CA VAL A 325 -3.91 -5.84 23.24
C VAL A 325 -4.13 -5.27 24.64
N GLU A 326 -4.65 -6.08 25.55
CA GLU A 326 -4.80 -5.74 26.96
C GLU A 326 -3.55 -6.16 27.74
N ALA A 327 -2.92 -5.22 28.45
CA ALA A 327 -1.68 -5.46 29.20
C ALA A 327 -1.95 -6.11 30.57
N ASN A 328 -2.58 -7.28 30.56
CA ASN A 328 -3.06 -8.00 31.74
C ASN A 328 -2.16 -9.14 32.23
N GLN A 329 -1.02 -9.37 31.59
CA GLN A 329 0.01 -10.30 32.04
C GLN A 329 0.91 -9.66 33.12
N ALA A 330 1.82 -10.44 33.69
CA ALA A 330 2.81 -9.94 34.64
C ALA A 330 3.74 -8.90 34.00
N VAL A 331 4.33 -8.01 34.81
CA VAL A 331 5.31 -7.01 34.32
C VAL A 331 6.56 -7.74 33.84
N GLY A 332 6.75 -7.81 32.52
CA GLY A 332 7.85 -8.52 31.88
C GLY A 332 8.00 -8.14 30.40
N ASN A 333 8.83 -8.92 29.71
CA ASN A 333 9.05 -8.82 28.27
C ASN A 333 8.50 -10.07 27.59
N TYR A 334 7.82 -9.89 26.46
CA TYR A 334 7.12 -10.93 25.69
C TYR A 334 7.50 -10.86 24.21
N TRP A 335 7.67 -12.00 23.53
CA TRP A 335 7.92 -12.01 22.09
C TRP A 335 6.64 -11.75 21.29
N LEU A 336 6.73 -10.87 20.29
CA LEU A 336 5.82 -10.78 19.16
C LEU A 336 6.48 -11.49 17.97
N ASN A 337 6.17 -12.76 17.79
CA ASN A 337 6.75 -13.60 16.74
C ASN A 337 6.04 -13.38 15.39
N ALA A 338 6.78 -13.48 14.28
CA ALA A 338 6.21 -13.73 12.95
C ALA A 338 6.61 -15.14 12.49
N THR A 339 5.64 -15.99 12.17
CA THR A 339 5.86 -17.39 11.77
C THR A 339 5.42 -17.59 10.32
N LEU A 340 6.31 -18.11 9.47
CA LEU A 340 6.03 -18.42 8.06
C LEU A 340 5.54 -19.88 7.88
N GLU A 341 4.94 -20.16 6.73
CA GLU A 341 4.44 -21.48 6.36
C GLU A 341 5.59 -22.45 6.03
N ALA A 342 5.55 -23.67 6.55
CA ALA A 342 6.71 -24.58 6.58
C ALA A 342 7.08 -25.21 5.22
N ASN A 343 6.19 -25.18 4.23
CA ASN A 343 6.43 -25.60 2.85
C ASN A 343 6.73 -24.39 1.92
N ASN A 344 6.93 -23.20 2.49
CA ASN A 344 7.37 -21.97 1.82
C ASN A 344 6.42 -21.42 0.73
N ASN A 345 5.13 -21.80 0.72
CA ASN A 345 4.22 -21.43 -0.38
C ASN A 345 3.89 -19.92 -0.46
N CYS A 346 4.07 -19.17 0.63
CA CYS A 346 3.81 -17.72 0.70
C CYS A 346 5.00 -16.96 1.31
N GLY A 347 6.21 -17.37 0.93
CA GLY A 347 7.47 -16.79 1.36
C GLY A 347 8.18 -17.58 2.46
N HIS A 348 9.46 -17.30 2.61
CA HIS A 348 10.39 -17.94 3.55
C HIS A 348 11.48 -16.93 3.95
N SER A 349 12.08 -17.11 5.14
CA SER A 349 13.11 -16.21 5.66
C SER A 349 14.32 -16.96 6.21
N ARG A 350 15.50 -16.37 6.01
CA ARG A 350 16.79 -16.81 6.57
C ARG A 350 16.92 -16.50 8.05
N ASN A 351 16.06 -15.64 8.60
CA ASN A 351 15.84 -15.56 10.04
C ASN A 351 14.81 -16.63 10.45
N PRO A 352 15.18 -17.69 11.18
CA PRO A 352 14.25 -18.76 11.53
C PRO A 352 13.29 -18.38 12.67
N PHE A 353 13.58 -17.32 13.43
CA PHE A 353 12.77 -16.87 14.57
C PHE A 353 12.66 -15.33 14.61
N PRO A 354 12.06 -14.69 13.60
CA PRO A 354 11.94 -13.24 13.55
C PRO A 354 10.88 -12.77 14.54
N ALA A 355 11.24 -11.82 15.41
CA ALA A 355 10.36 -11.31 16.45
C ALA A 355 10.61 -9.83 16.79
N GLY A 356 9.58 -9.16 17.29
CA GLY A 356 9.69 -7.95 18.10
C GLY A 356 9.53 -8.26 19.60
N ILE A 357 9.81 -7.28 20.46
CA ILE A 357 9.61 -7.39 21.92
C ILE A 357 8.48 -6.45 22.35
N ILE A 358 7.48 -7.02 23.02
CA ILE A 358 6.50 -6.27 23.79
C ILE A 358 7.01 -6.17 25.24
N GLN A 359 7.26 -4.95 25.70
CA GLN A 359 7.84 -4.65 27.00
C GLN A 359 6.81 -3.97 27.90
N TYR A 360 6.57 -4.48 29.10
CA TYR A 360 5.73 -3.78 30.07
C TYR A 360 6.50 -2.60 30.69
N GLN A 361 5.82 -1.49 30.96
CA GLN A 361 6.38 -0.41 31.76
C GLN A 361 6.80 -0.95 33.13
N GLY A 362 8.05 -0.73 33.52
CA GLY A 362 8.68 -1.30 34.72
C GLY A 362 9.46 -2.60 34.47
N ALA A 363 9.33 -3.24 33.31
CA ALA A 363 10.20 -4.35 32.90
C ALA A 363 11.54 -3.85 32.35
N SER A 364 12.56 -4.73 32.36
CA SER A 364 13.93 -4.40 31.91
C SER A 364 13.99 -4.02 30.43
N SER A 365 14.64 -2.90 30.14
CA SER A 365 14.87 -2.40 28.77
C SER A 365 15.89 -3.19 27.96
N THR A 366 16.66 -4.09 28.59
CA THR A 366 17.73 -4.86 27.95
C THR A 366 17.46 -6.37 27.93
N ALA A 367 16.80 -6.92 28.96
CA ALA A 367 16.53 -8.36 29.03
C ALA A 367 15.63 -8.84 27.88
N LEU A 368 15.93 -10.01 27.32
CA LEU A 368 15.09 -10.66 26.31
C LEU A 368 13.94 -11.45 26.97
N PRO A 369 12.78 -11.60 26.31
CA PRO A 369 11.74 -12.54 26.74
C PRO A 369 12.27 -13.98 26.83
N THR A 370 12.02 -14.66 27.95
CA THR A 370 12.50 -16.04 28.18
C THR A 370 11.53 -17.10 27.67
N ASN A 371 10.22 -16.84 27.73
CA ASN A 371 9.19 -17.72 27.19
C ASN A 371 9.07 -17.54 25.66
N LYS A 372 9.44 -18.57 24.89
CA LYS A 372 9.36 -18.58 23.42
C LYS A 372 7.92 -18.67 22.88
N GLY A 373 6.94 -19.01 23.72
CA GLY A 373 5.57 -19.33 23.32
C GLY A 373 5.39 -20.78 22.87
N THR A 374 4.14 -21.12 22.52
CA THR A 374 3.77 -22.46 22.05
C THR A 374 3.96 -22.57 20.52
N PRO A 375 4.75 -23.53 20.01
CA PRO A 375 4.89 -23.74 18.58
C PRO A 375 3.57 -24.06 17.88
N PHE A 376 3.46 -23.68 16.61
CA PHE A 376 2.34 -24.03 15.74
C PHE A 376 2.78 -24.07 14.27
N ALA A 377 2.09 -24.87 13.45
CA ALA A 377 2.20 -24.76 12.01
C ALA A 377 1.42 -23.52 11.55
N ALA A 378 2.12 -22.54 10.97
CA ALA A 378 1.49 -21.48 10.19
C ALA A 378 1.04 -22.02 8.82
N THR A 379 0.13 -21.32 8.17
CA THR A 379 -0.41 -21.68 6.84
C THR A 379 -0.51 -20.43 5.97
N CYS A 380 -0.65 -20.61 4.66
CA CYS A 380 -0.94 -19.53 3.71
C CYS A 380 -2.45 -19.24 3.56
N ALA A 381 -3.25 -19.57 4.58
CA ALA A 381 -4.69 -19.36 4.58
C ALA A 381 -5.03 -18.01 5.23
N GLY A 382 -5.78 -17.17 4.52
CA GLY A 382 -6.27 -15.90 5.04
C GLY A 382 -7.21 -16.06 6.24
N GLU A 383 -7.24 -15.04 7.10
CA GLU A 383 -8.23 -14.96 8.17
C GLU A 383 -9.67 -14.99 7.64
N THR A 384 -10.56 -15.64 8.41
CA THR A 384 -11.98 -15.78 8.08
C THR A 384 -12.86 -15.40 9.28
N GLY A 385 -14.16 -15.26 9.07
CA GLY A 385 -15.11 -14.98 10.17
C GLY A 385 -15.04 -13.55 10.71
N PHE A 386 -14.71 -12.58 9.86
CA PHE A 386 -14.89 -11.15 10.15
C PHE A 386 -16.22 -10.65 9.57
N THR A 387 -16.83 -9.66 10.23
CA THR A 387 -18.14 -9.13 9.88
C THR A 387 -18.11 -7.60 9.98
N PRO A 388 -18.21 -6.86 8.86
CA PRO A 388 -18.19 -5.39 8.86
C PRO A 388 -19.30 -4.79 9.74
N ILE A 389 -19.00 -3.68 10.43
CA ILE A 389 -20.01 -2.92 11.20
C ILE A 389 -21.01 -2.27 10.23
N VAL A 390 -20.50 -1.47 9.30
CA VAL A 390 -21.28 -0.89 8.19
C VAL A 390 -21.56 -2.01 7.18
N GLN A 391 -22.81 -2.45 7.13
CA GLN A 391 -23.19 -3.67 6.42
C GLN A 391 -23.31 -3.48 4.90
N ARG A 392 -23.02 -4.54 4.14
CA ARG A 392 -23.24 -4.61 2.69
C ARG A 392 -23.90 -5.94 2.33
N ASN A 393 -25.02 -5.89 1.62
CA ASN A 393 -25.73 -7.06 1.10
C ASN A 393 -25.82 -6.95 -0.41
N VAL A 394 -25.65 -8.07 -1.12
CA VAL A 394 -25.69 -8.11 -2.58
C VAL A 394 -26.80 -9.06 -3.05
N PRO A 395 -27.66 -8.71 -4.02
CA PRO A 395 -28.69 -9.61 -4.48
C PRO A 395 -28.08 -10.87 -5.13
N SER A 396 -28.25 -12.04 -4.50
CA SER A 396 -27.80 -13.33 -5.06
C SER A 396 -28.48 -13.66 -6.41
N ALA A 397 -29.64 -13.05 -6.68
CA ALA A 397 -30.31 -13.07 -7.97
C ALA A 397 -29.51 -12.37 -9.09
N SER A 398 -28.78 -11.30 -8.78
CA SER A 398 -27.95 -10.54 -9.74
C SER A 398 -26.56 -11.16 -9.99
N PHE A 399 -26.18 -12.20 -9.24
CA PHE A 399 -24.89 -12.88 -9.39
C PHE A 399 -24.70 -13.48 -10.79
N SER A 400 -23.92 -12.78 -11.61
CA SER A 400 -23.51 -13.14 -12.97
C SER A 400 -22.02 -12.75 -13.15
N PRO A 401 -21.07 -13.62 -12.77
CA PRO A 401 -19.66 -13.25 -12.68
C PRO A 401 -18.92 -13.28 -14.01
N GLY A 402 -18.02 -12.32 -14.19
CA GLY A 402 -16.90 -12.48 -15.12
C GLY A 402 -15.84 -13.42 -14.52
N VAL A 403 -15.09 -14.13 -15.36
CA VAL A 403 -14.05 -15.08 -14.92
C VAL A 403 -12.67 -14.55 -15.28
N LEU A 404 -11.76 -14.54 -14.29
CA LEU A 404 -10.39 -14.06 -14.36
C LEU A 404 -9.45 -15.23 -14.07
N PRO A 405 -9.16 -16.10 -15.06
CA PRO A 405 -8.23 -17.20 -14.87
C PRO A 405 -6.80 -16.68 -14.80
N ILE A 406 -6.11 -17.04 -13.72
CA ILE A 406 -4.68 -16.90 -13.51
C ILE A 406 -3.99 -18.12 -14.11
N SER A 407 -2.92 -17.88 -14.86
CA SER A 407 -2.02 -18.94 -15.32
C SER A 407 -0.57 -18.47 -15.31
N LEU A 408 0.34 -19.41 -15.09
CA LEU A 408 1.78 -19.22 -15.23
C LEU A 408 2.24 -19.83 -16.55
N GLN A 409 2.97 -19.07 -17.34
CA GLN A 409 3.58 -19.47 -18.61
C GLN A 409 5.09 -19.34 -18.53
N PHE A 410 5.78 -20.05 -19.43
CA PHE A 410 7.24 -20.13 -19.44
C PHE A 410 7.85 -19.74 -20.81
N PRO A 411 7.62 -18.52 -21.32
CA PRO A 411 8.15 -18.10 -22.62
C PRO A 411 9.68 -17.94 -22.59
N THR A 412 10.34 -18.17 -23.72
CA THR A 412 11.77 -17.90 -23.90
C THR A 412 11.98 -16.50 -24.48
N VAL A 413 12.69 -15.66 -23.74
CA VAL A 413 13.08 -14.31 -24.17
C VAL A 413 14.50 -14.35 -24.76
N PRO A 414 14.72 -13.90 -26.01
CA PRO A 414 16.05 -13.84 -26.63
C PRO A 414 17.08 -13.13 -25.73
N GLY A 415 18.27 -13.73 -25.60
CA GLY A 415 19.35 -13.20 -24.76
C GLY A 415 19.13 -13.26 -23.24
N ARG A 416 17.95 -13.67 -22.75
CA ARG A 416 17.66 -13.85 -21.32
C ARG A 416 17.41 -15.31 -20.92
N GLY A 417 16.84 -16.11 -21.81
CA GLY A 417 16.42 -17.48 -21.52
C GLY A 417 14.94 -17.58 -21.16
N GLN A 418 14.55 -18.64 -20.46
CA GLN A 418 13.15 -18.86 -20.08
C GLN A 418 12.77 -18.06 -18.84
N ILE A 419 11.64 -17.34 -18.92
CA ILE A 419 11.10 -16.54 -17.80
C ILE A 419 9.81 -17.13 -17.23
N PHE A 420 9.51 -16.82 -15.97
CA PHE A 420 8.18 -16.94 -15.40
C PHE A 420 7.33 -15.75 -15.88
N GLU A 421 6.21 -16.03 -16.55
CA GLU A 421 5.26 -15.00 -16.98
C GLU A 421 3.85 -15.33 -16.46
N TRP A 422 3.35 -14.51 -15.55
CA TRP A 422 2.01 -14.63 -15.00
C TRP A 422 0.99 -13.90 -15.87
N ARG A 423 -0.22 -14.46 -16.00
CA ARG A 423 -1.26 -13.95 -16.89
C ARG A 423 -2.65 -14.01 -16.24
N ILE A 424 -3.40 -12.92 -16.30
CA ILE A 424 -4.86 -12.92 -16.06
C ILE A 424 -5.58 -12.90 -17.41
N ARG A 425 -6.57 -13.78 -17.63
CA ARG A 425 -7.25 -13.96 -18.93
C ARG A 425 -6.27 -14.23 -20.10
N ASN A 426 -5.24 -15.04 -19.85
CA ASN A 426 -4.15 -15.32 -20.81
C ASN A 426 -3.38 -14.07 -21.30
N THR A 427 -3.50 -12.93 -20.61
CA THR A 427 -2.72 -11.71 -20.88
C THR A 427 -1.81 -11.41 -19.68
N PRO A 428 -0.49 -11.32 -19.86
CA PRO A 428 0.39 -10.72 -18.87
C PRO A 428 0.21 -9.21 -18.93
N ILE A 429 -0.09 -8.56 -17.80
CA ILE A 429 -0.17 -7.09 -17.82
C ILE A 429 1.19 -6.49 -18.19
N ASN A 430 1.15 -5.49 -19.06
CA ASN A 430 2.25 -4.59 -19.35
C ASN A 430 1.67 -3.19 -19.58
N VAL A 431 2.12 -2.17 -18.83
CA VAL A 431 1.65 -0.78 -18.94
C VAL A 431 2.66 0.20 -19.56
N GLU A 432 2.11 1.26 -20.16
CA GLU A 432 2.85 2.29 -20.88
C GLU A 432 3.03 3.53 -19.98
N TRP A 433 4.17 3.60 -19.28
CA TRP A 433 4.55 4.75 -18.44
C TRP A 433 4.53 6.10 -19.15
N ASP A 434 4.78 6.07 -20.45
CA ASP A 434 4.77 7.18 -21.39
C ASP A 434 3.40 7.43 -22.03
N HIS A 435 2.38 6.62 -21.74
CA HIS A 435 0.98 6.84 -22.16
C HIS A 435 0.00 6.11 -21.21
N PRO A 436 -0.27 6.65 -20.01
CA PRO A 436 -1.18 6.02 -19.04
C PRO A 436 -2.61 5.99 -19.55
N VAL A 437 -3.42 5.04 -19.07
CA VAL A 437 -4.81 4.85 -19.53
C VAL A 437 -5.64 6.13 -19.38
N LEU A 438 -5.44 6.92 -18.33
CA LEU A 438 -6.12 8.21 -18.20
C LEU A 438 -5.72 9.28 -19.25
N GLU A 439 -4.55 9.19 -19.89
CA GLU A 439 -4.18 10.06 -21.01
C GLU A 439 -4.88 9.64 -22.32
N TYR A 440 -5.04 8.33 -22.56
CA TYR A 440 -5.95 7.83 -23.61
C TYR A 440 -7.37 8.39 -23.45
N ILE A 441 -7.90 8.44 -22.21
CA ILE A 441 -9.23 9.02 -21.94
C ILE A 441 -9.25 10.53 -22.24
N LEU A 442 -8.21 11.28 -21.87
CA LEU A 442 -8.07 12.70 -22.15
C LEU A 442 -8.02 13.01 -23.66
N GLU A 443 -7.40 12.12 -24.45
CA GLU A 443 -7.34 12.22 -25.92
C GLU A 443 -8.67 11.83 -26.61
N GLY A 444 -9.62 11.21 -25.90
CA GLY A 444 -10.76 10.52 -26.50
C GLY A 444 -10.36 9.25 -27.27
N ASN A 445 -9.14 8.76 -27.07
CA ASN A 445 -8.58 7.61 -27.74
C ASN A 445 -9.10 6.32 -27.10
N ASN A 446 -9.88 5.54 -27.86
CA ASN A 446 -10.47 4.28 -27.40
C ASN A 446 -9.69 3.04 -27.90
N THR A 447 -8.52 3.23 -28.52
CA THR A 447 -7.68 2.16 -29.06
C THR A 447 -6.62 1.71 -28.06
N PHE A 448 -7.08 1.10 -26.95
CA PHE A 448 -6.20 0.61 -25.89
C PHE A 448 -5.35 -0.59 -26.35
N PRO A 449 -4.03 -0.61 -26.09
CA PRO A 449 -3.19 -1.76 -26.39
C PRO A 449 -3.60 -2.98 -25.54
N GLY A 450 -3.87 -4.11 -26.19
CA GLY A 450 -4.38 -5.31 -25.49
C GLY A 450 -3.47 -5.82 -24.36
N HIS A 451 -2.16 -5.50 -24.41
CA HIS A 451 -1.19 -5.90 -23.41
C HIS A 451 -1.37 -5.19 -22.04
N ILE A 452 -2.13 -4.08 -21.95
CA ILE A 452 -2.46 -3.43 -20.68
C ILE A 452 -3.54 -4.20 -19.88
N ASN A 453 -4.12 -5.26 -20.45
CA ASN A 453 -5.12 -6.14 -19.82
C ASN A 453 -6.37 -5.40 -19.27
N LEU A 454 -6.96 -4.53 -20.08
CA LEU A 454 -8.12 -3.70 -19.69
C LEU A 454 -9.46 -4.46 -19.71
N ILE A 455 -10.39 -4.03 -18.87
CA ILE A 455 -11.80 -4.43 -18.79
C ILE A 455 -12.63 -3.15 -18.68
N GLU A 456 -13.52 -2.86 -19.62
CA GLU A 456 -14.49 -1.78 -19.43
C GLU A 456 -15.65 -2.24 -18.53
N VAL A 457 -15.97 -1.41 -17.54
CA VAL A 457 -17.08 -1.62 -16.59
C VAL A 457 -18.00 -0.40 -16.64
N PRO A 458 -18.90 -0.31 -17.65
CA PRO A 458 -19.54 0.96 -18.02
C PRO A 458 -20.83 1.30 -17.26
N GLN A 459 -21.39 0.35 -16.48
CA GLN A 459 -22.67 0.54 -15.80
C GLN A 459 -22.49 1.25 -14.45
N ALA A 460 -23.29 2.28 -14.18
CA ALA A 460 -23.26 3.01 -12.92
C ALA A 460 -24.00 2.29 -11.78
N ASP A 461 -23.42 2.32 -10.59
CA ASP A 461 -23.99 1.90 -9.30
C ASP A 461 -24.44 0.43 -9.22
N GLN A 462 -23.88 -0.44 -10.07
CA GLN A 462 -24.18 -1.87 -10.12
C GLN A 462 -23.18 -2.69 -9.31
N TRP A 463 -23.65 -3.79 -8.71
CA TRP A 463 -22.75 -4.81 -8.19
C TRP A 463 -22.19 -5.65 -9.34
N VAL A 464 -20.87 -5.62 -9.51
CA VAL A 464 -20.14 -6.47 -10.46
C VAL A 464 -19.44 -7.59 -9.70
N PHE A 465 -19.36 -8.77 -10.32
CA PHE A 465 -18.89 -10.00 -9.70
C PHE A 465 -17.73 -10.58 -10.50
N TRP A 466 -16.68 -11.02 -9.81
CA TRP A 466 -15.50 -11.61 -10.45
C TRP A 466 -15.11 -12.91 -9.74
N VAL A 467 -15.02 -13.98 -10.54
CA VAL A 467 -14.41 -15.26 -10.15
C VAL A 467 -12.95 -15.20 -10.56
N ILE A 468 -12.05 -14.99 -9.61
CA ILE A 468 -10.62 -15.21 -9.82
C ILE A 468 -10.41 -16.72 -9.70
N GLN A 469 -9.87 -17.34 -10.75
CA GLN A 469 -9.59 -18.77 -10.81
C GLN A 469 -8.08 -18.98 -10.82
N ASN A 470 -7.54 -19.69 -9.84
CA ASN A 470 -6.12 -19.99 -9.71
C ASN A 470 -5.92 -21.50 -9.73
N ASP A 471 -5.75 -22.07 -10.92
CA ASP A 471 -5.47 -23.51 -11.04
C ASP A 471 -4.03 -23.87 -10.63
N PHE A 472 -3.15 -22.87 -10.45
CA PHE A 472 -1.76 -23.04 -10.05
C PHE A 472 -1.59 -23.20 -8.53
N VAL A 473 -0.56 -23.93 -8.10
CA VAL A 473 -0.41 -24.37 -6.70
C VAL A 473 0.01 -23.29 -5.69
N LEU A 474 0.44 -22.10 -6.16
CA LEU A 474 0.88 -21.02 -5.28
C LEU A 474 -0.28 -20.08 -4.89
N PRO A 475 -0.33 -19.63 -3.62
CA PRO A 475 -1.28 -18.64 -3.13
C PRO A 475 -0.92 -17.21 -3.56
N HIS A 476 -1.92 -16.33 -3.60
CA HIS A 476 -1.78 -14.94 -4.07
C HIS A 476 -2.57 -13.96 -3.19
N PRO A 477 -1.94 -12.96 -2.54
CA PRO A 477 -2.67 -11.82 -1.98
C PRO A 477 -3.19 -10.96 -3.13
N ILE A 478 -4.50 -10.98 -3.39
CA ILE A 478 -5.15 -10.19 -4.45
C ILE A 478 -5.58 -8.85 -3.87
N HIS A 479 -5.08 -7.77 -4.47
CA HIS A 479 -5.43 -6.37 -4.17
C HIS A 479 -6.32 -5.77 -5.27
N LEU A 480 -7.14 -4.79 -4.92
CA LEU A 480 -7.94 -3.96 -5.84
C LEU A 480 -7.82 -2.48 -5.43
N HIS A 481 -7.48 -1.63 -6.39
CA HIS A 481 -7.44 -0.18 -6.21
C HIS A 481 -8.86 0.42 -6.22
N GLY A 482 -9.04 1.59 -5.60
CA GLY A 482 -10.27 2.37 -5.69
C GLY A 482 -11.51 1.79 -5.00
N HIS A 483 -11.44 0.57 -4.43
CA HIS A 483 -12.61 -0.17 -3.93
C HIS A 483 -12.29 -1.11 -2.75
N ASP A 484 -13.09 -0.99 -1.69
CA ASP A 484 -13.33 -2.07 -0.73
C ASP A 484 -14.22 -3.15 -1.38
N PHE A 485 -13.71 -4.35 -1.64
CA PHE A 485 -14.50 -5.45 -2.24
C PHE A 485 -15.05 -6.43 -1.20
N LEU A 486 -16.18 -7.05 -1.55
CA LEU A 486 -16.84 -8.10 -0.78
C LEU A 486 -16.29 -9.48 -1.18
N THR A 487 -15.84 -10.24 -0.19
CA THR A 487 -15.35 -11.62 -0.36
C THR A 487 -16.53 -12.58 -0.24
N LEU A 488 -17.20 -12.88 -1.36
CA LEU A 488 -18.40 -13.73 -1.34
C LEU A 488 -18.08 -15.19 -1.04
N GLY A 489 -16.88 -15.67 -1.40
CA GLY A 489 -16.41 -17.00 -1.01
C GLY A 489 -15.05 -17.36 -1.59
N ILE A 490 -14.43 -18.37 -1.00
CA ILE A 490 -13.16 -18.98 -1.41
C ILE A 490 -13.34 -20.49 -1.34
N GLY A 491 -12.78 -21.23 -2.30
CA GLY A 491 -12.77 -22.70 -2.27
C GLY A 491 -11.66 -23.30 -3.12
N SER A 492 -11.52 -24.62 -3.07
CA SER A 492 -10.52 -25.37 -3.83
C SER A 492 -11.02 -25.78 -5.22
N GLY A 493 -10.08 -26.06 -6.13
CA GLY A 493 -10.34 -26.54 -7.49
C GLY A 493 -10.90 -25.48 -8.42
N THR A 494 -11.61 -25.93 -9.46
CA THR A 494 -12.24 -25.06 -10.46
C THR A 494 -13.63 -24.60 -10.01
N PHE A 495 -13.93 -23.31 -10.15
CA PHE A 495 -15.24 -22.76 -9.81
C PHE A 495 -16.35 -23.31 -10.71
N ASN A 496 -17.40 -23.86 -10.10
CA ASN A 496 -18.63 -24.26 -10.79
C ASN A 496 -19.80 -23.47 -10.22
N ALA A 497 -20.46 -22.64 -11.05
CA ALA A 497 -21.53 -21.76 -10.59
C ALA A 497 -22.72 -22.52 -9.97
N THR A 498 -23.08 -23.69 -10.51
CA THR A 498 -24.20 -24.50 -10.00
C THR A 498 -23.88 -25.11 -8.62
N LEU A 499 -22.64 -25.58 -8.42
CA LEU A 499 -22.22 -26.21 -7.16
C LEU A 499 -21.84 -25.19 -6.09
N HIS A 500 -21.20 -24.08 -6.47
CA HIS A 500 -20.56 -23.17 -5.51
C HIS A 500 -21.37 -21.90 -5.22
N LYS A 501 -22.27 -21.44 -6.11
CA LYS A 501 -23.16 -20.29 -5.80
C LYS A 501 -23.97 -20.48 -4.50
N PRO A 502 -24.48 -21.67 -4.15
CA PRO A 502 -25.15 -21.91 -2.87
C PRO A 502 -24.25 -21.79 -1.62
N LEU A 503 -22.92 -21.80 -1.81
CA LEU A 503 -21.93 -21.70 -0.73
C LEU A 503 -21.41 -20.27 -0.52
N LEU A 504 -21.76 -19.32 -1.41
CA LEU A 504 -21.32 -17.93 -1.32
C LEU A 504 -22.15 -17.15 -0.29
N ASN A 505 -21.48 -16.35 0.54
CA ASN A 505 -22.16 -15.41 1.42
C ASN A 505 -22.47 -14.10 0.70
N PHE A 506 -23.76 -13.82 0.51
CA PHE A 506 -24.29 -12.58 -0.06
C PHE A 506 -24.73 -11.55 0.99
N ASN A 507 -24.72 -11.91 2.28
CA ASN A 507 -25.24 -11.11 3.40
C ASN A 507 -24.12 -10.72 4.38
N ASN A 508 -23.75 -9.44 4.38
CA ASN A 508 -22.60 -8.87 5.09
C ASN A 508 -21.32 -9.76 5.12
N PRO A 509 -20.82 -10.19 3.94
CA PRO A 509 -19.53 -10.89 3.85
C PRO A 509 -18.36 -10.01 4.30
N VAL A 510 -17.17 -10.62 4.43
CA VAL A 510 -15.92 -9.89 4.66
C VAL A 510 -15.74 -8.84 3.57
N ARG A 511 -15.60 -7.57 3.95
CA ARG A 511 -15.23 -6.47 3.05
C ARG A 511 -13.79 -6.05 3.34
N ARG A 512 -13.00 -5.77 2.29
CA ARG A 512 -11.63 -5.21 2.34
C ARG A 512 -11.03 -4.96 0.97
N ASP A 513 -9.83 -4.38 0.93
CA ASP A 513 -9.05 -4.17 -0.29
C ASP A 513 -7.93 -5.22 -0.57
N VAL A 514 -7.57 -6.13 0.35
CA VAL A 514 -6.65 -7.27 0.06
C VAL A 514 -7.14 -8.62 0.60
N VAL A 515 -7.23 -9.64 -0.25
CA VAL A 515 -7.55 -11.03 0.16
C VAL A 515 -6.46 -12.02 -0.22
N GLN A 516 -6.03 -12.83 0.76
CA GLN A 516 -5.19 -14.00 0.52
C GLN A 516 -6.00 -15.11 -0.17
N MET A 517 -5.79 -15.26 -1.47
CA MET A 517 -6.24 -16.41 -2.24
C MET A 517 -5.29 -17.60 -2.01
N PRO A 518 -5.80 -18.82 -1.76
CA PRO A 518 -4.99 -20.04 -1.76
C PRO A 518 -4.47 -20.44 -3.17
N GLY A 519 -3.61 -21.44 -3.22
CA GLY A 519 -3.27 -22.17 -4.45
C GLY A 519 -4.34 -23.21 -4.81
N SER A 520 -4.43 -23.55 -6.11
CA SER A 520 -5.38 -24.53 -6.68
C SER A 520 -6.82 -24.29 -6.20
N SER A 521 -7.30 -23.07 -6.43
CA SER A 521 -8.41 -22.44 -5.73
C SER A 521 -9.18 -21.44 -6.61
N TRP A 522 -10.40 -21.12 -6.19
CA TRP A 522 -11.16 -19.98 -6.68
C TRP A 522 -11.47 -18.99 -5.55
N LEU A 523 -11.63 -17.72 -5.93
CA LEU A 523 -12.03 -16.59 -5.09
C LEU A 523 -13.14 -15.84 -5.82
N VAL A 524 -14.26 -15.61 -5.16
CA VAL A 524 -15.35 -14.78 -5.68
C VAL A 524 -15.39 -13.46 -4.94
N ILE A 525 -15.16 -12.36 -5.66
CA ILE A 525 -15.32 -11.00 -5.16
C ILE A 525 -16.51 -10.30 -5.81
N ALA A 526 -17.03 -9.27 -5.13
CA ALA A 526 -17.92 -8.28 -5.72
C ALA A 526 -17.60 -6.87 -5.22
N TYR A 527 -17.62 -5.89 -6.11
CA TYR A 527 -17.58 -4.46 -5.76
C TYR A 527 -18.74 -3.74 -6.46
N LYS A 528 -19.06 -2.54 -6.00
CA LYS A 528 -20.11 -1.70 -6.58
C LYS A 528 -19.46 -0.65 -7.47
N THR A 529 -20.01 -0.43 -8.66
CA THR A 529 -19.45 0.51 -9.63
C THR A 529 -19.86 1.95 -9.31
N ASP A 530 -19.40 2.48 -8.18
CA ASP A 530 -19.69 3.83 -7.70
C ASP A 530 -18.50 4.79 -7.70
N ASN A 531 -17.41 4.45 -8.39
CA ASN A 531 -16.18 5.23 -8.41
C ASN A 531 -15.55 5.27 -9.82
N PRO A 532 -15.95 6.21 -10.70
CA PRO A 532 -15.39 6.31 -12.06
C PRO A 532 -13.88 6.54 -12.08
N GLY A 533 -13.15 5.73 -12.85
CA GLY A 533 -11.68 5.74 -12.84
C GLY A 533 -11.06 4.57 -13.59
N VAL A 534 -9.76 4.36 -13.40
CA VAL A 534 -9.05 3.15 -13.86
C VAL A 534 -8.39 2.49 -12.68
N TRP A 535 -8.86 1.29 -12.33
CA TRP A 535 -8.50 0.60 -11.10
C TRP A 535 -7.73 -0.68 -11.40
N LEU A 536 -6.50 -0.77 -10.89
CA LEU A 536 -5.68 -1.97 -11.00
C LEU A 536 -6.18 -3.05 -10.01
N MET A 537 -6.24 -4.30 -10.46
CA MET A 537 -6.38 -5.47 -9.61
C MET A 537 -5.20 -6.40 -9.88
N HIS A 538 -4.45 -6.77 -8.85
CA HIS A 538 -3.19 -7.51 -9.02
C HIS A 538 -2.85 -8.39 -7.82
N CYS A 539 -1.87 -9.28 -8.00
CA CYS A 539 -1.24 -9.94 -6.86
C CYS A 539 -0.22 -8.99 -6.20
N HIS A 540 -0.30 -8.79 -4.89
CA HIS A 540 0.58 -7.87 -4.16
C HIS A 540 1.99 -8.42 -3.91
N ILE A 541 2.26 -9.70 -4.24
CA ILE A 541 3.64 -10.21 -4.36
C ILE A 541 4.31 -9.47 -5.52
N GLY A 542 5.30 -8.64 -5.20
CA GLY A 542 5.97 -7.74 -6.14
C GLY A 542 6.57 -8.46 -7.35
N TRP A 543 7.15 -9.64 -7.14
CA TRP A 543 7.63 -10.52 -8.20
C TRP A 543 6.52 -10.89 -9.19
N HIS A 544 5.32 -11.24 -8.70
CA HIS A 544 4.23 -11.72 -9.54
C HIS A 544 3.60 -10.60 -10.37
N VAL A 545 3.37 -9.42 -9.80
CA VAL A 545 2.84 -8.29 -10.59
C VAL A 545 3.88 -7.77 -11.59
N ALA A 546 5.17 -7.73 -11.25
CA ALA A 546 6.26 -7.47 -12.18
C ALA A 546 6.35 -8.53 -13.32
N MET A 547 5.96 -9.77 -13.05
CA MET A 547 5.87 -10.84 -14.06
C MET A 547 4.53 -10.89 -14.81
N GLY A 548 3.61 -9.95 -14.59
CA GLY A 548 2.37 -9.79 -15.36
C GLY A 548 1.05 -10.19 -14.66
N LEU A 549 1.06 -10.52 -13.35
CA LEU A 549 -0.12 -10.93 -12.60
C LEU A 549 -1.01 -9.74 -12.19
N GLY A 550 -1.67 -9.11 -13.18
CA GLY A 550 -2.62 -8.02 -12.99
C GLY A 550 -3.61 -7.82 -14.14
N VAL A 551 -4.63 -7.01 -13.89
CA VAL A 551 -5.72 -6.63 -14.81
C VAL A 551 -6.24 -5.24 -14.41
N GLN A 552 -6.79 -4.47 -15.35
CA GLN A 552 -7.31 -3.12 -15.07
C GLN A 552 -8.81 -3.02 -15.34
N PHE A 553 -9.55 -2.37 -14.44
CA PHE A 553 -10.96 -2.02 -14.62
C PHE A 553 -11.10 -0.54 -14.99
N LEU A 554 -11.50 -0.25 -16.22
CA LEU A 554 -11.90 1.08 -16.67
C LEU A 554 -13.38 1.27 -16.35
N GLU A 555 -13.65 1.85 -15.19
CA GLU A 555 -14.98 2.02 -14.63
C GLU A 555 -15.61 3.33 -15.10
N ARG A 556 -16.86 3.25 -15.60
CA ARG A 556 -17.71 4.42 -15.89
C ARG A 556 -17.02 5.49 -16.75
N LYS A 557 -16.24 5.04 -17.75
CA LYS A 557 -15.45 5.83 -18.71
C LYS A 557 -16.04 7.22 -19.09
N PRO A 558 -17.33 7.38 -19.44
CA PRO A 558 -17.88 8.66 -19.87
C PRO A 558 -17.87 9.76 -18.79
N GLU A 559 -17.81 9.40 -17.51
CA GLU A 559 -17.88 10.33 -16.38
C GLU A 559 -16.51 10.90 -16.01
N ILE A 560 -15.43 10.13 -16.27
CA ILE A 560 -14.05 10.45 -15.86
C ILE A 560 -13.62 11.88 -16.26
N PRO A 561 -13.79 12.36 -17.52
CA PRO A 561 -13.35 13.69 -17.91
C PRO A 561 -14.11 14.85 -17.23
N SER A 562 -15.24 14.55 -16.58
CA SER A 562 -16.07 15.55 -15.88
C SER A 562 -15.83 15.60 -14.36
N LEU A 563 -15.24 14.55 -13.79
CA LEU A 563 -14.99 14.41 -12.35
C LEU A 563 -13.58 14.84 -11.95
N MET A 564 -12.58 14.60 -12.80
CA MET A 564 -11.17 14.83 -12.49
C MET A 564 -10.43 15.61 -13.58
N ALA A 565 -9.54 16.52 -13.17
CA ALA A 565 -8.78 17.40 -14.05
C ALA A 565 -7.61 16.65 -14.74
N LEU A 566 -7.93 15.78 -15.70
CA LEU A 566 -6.95 14.93 -16.40
C LEU A 566 -5.79 15.71 -17.05
N ASN A 567 -6.04 16.95 -17.48
CA ASN A 567 -5.02 17.83 -18.05
C ASN A 567 -3.85 18.14 -17.09
N GLN A 568 -4.03 17.98 -15.77
CA GLN A 568 -2.98 18.16 -14.78
C GLN A 568 -1.85 17.12 -14.88
N MET A 569 -2.09 15.94 -15.46
CA MET A 569 -1.03 14.92 -15.62
C MET A 569 -0.06 15.27 -16.76
N VAL A 570 -0.53 16.00 -17.78
CA VAL A 570 0.18 16.21 -19.06
C VAL A 570 1.56 16.84 -18.87
N PRO A 571 1.78 17.86 -18.00
CA PRO A 571 3.11 18.40 -17.76
C PRO A 571 4.08 17.38 -17.15
N ASN A 572 3.60 16.44 -16.31
CA ASN A 572 4.46 15.37 -15.80
C ASN A 572 4.76 14.33 -16.88
N CYS A 573 3.75 13.92 -17.66
CA CYS A 573 3.93 13.02 -18.79
C CYS A 573 4.88 13.56 -19.86
N GLN A 574 4.86 14.86 -20.15
CA GLN A 574 5.83 15.50 -21.04
C GLN A 574 7.27 15.43 -20.49
N ARG A 575 7.48 15.73 -19.19
CA ARG A 575 8.79 15.59 -18.54
C ARG A 575 9.26 14.13 -18.54
N TRP A 576 8.36 13.18 -18.26
CA TRP A 576 8.67 11.76 -18.28
C TRP A 576 9.10 11.30 -19.67
N ARG A 577 8.33 11.63 -20.73
CA ARG A 577 8.68 11.31 -22.12
C ARG A 577 10.03 11.93 -22.55
N GLN A 578 10.37 13.12 -22.08
CA GLN A 578 11.69 13.74 -22.28
C GLN A 578 12.80 12.97 -21.56
N TYR A 579 12.63 12.67 -20.27
CA TYR A 579 13.59 11.88 -19.49
C TYR A 579 13.80 10.47 -20.07
N GLN A 580 12.72 9.80 -20.47
CA GLN A 580 12.73 8.44 -21.02
C GLN A 580 13.64 8.31 -22.25
N GLY A 581 13.72 9.34 -23.10
CA GLY A 581 14.63 9.38 -24.25
C GLY A 581 16.12 9.55 -23.90
N THR A 582 16.45 9.80 -22.63
CA THR A 582 17.82 10.09 -22.15
C THR A 582 18.32 9.16 -21.06
N SER A 583 17.45 8.34 -20.44
CA SER A 583 17.82 7.51 -19.29
C SER A 583 18.81 6.38 -19.67
N PRO A 584 19.99 6.29 -19.02
CA PRO A 584 20.98 5.26 -19.33
C PRO A 584 20.61 3.86 -18.82
N TYR A 585 19.54 3.73 -18.02
CA TYR A 585 19.03 2.46 -17.48
C TYR A 585 17.73 2.00 -18.15
N LEU A 586 17.45 2.55 -19.34
CA LEU A 586 16.44 2.08 -20.26
C LEU A 586 17.07 1.27 -21.42
N PRO A 587 16.32 0.34 -22.05
CA PRO A 587 14.90 0.12 -21.85
C PRO A 587 14.58 -0.60 -20.53
N LYS A 588 13.29 -0.56 -20.21
CA LYS A 588 12.53 -1.30 -19.19
C LYS A 588 12.92 -2.82 -19.11
N ILE A 589 12.40 -3.61 -18.16
CA ILE A 589 12.55 -5.09 -18.05
C ILE A 589 11.22 -5.92 -17.91
N ASP A 590 10.47 -5.80 -16.81
CA ASP A 590 9.30 -6.57 -16.32
C ASP A 590 7.86 -6.16 -16.82
N SER A 591 6.82 -5.75 -16.04
CA SER A 591 5.38 -5.66 -16.46
C SER A 591 4.83 -4.27 -16.80
N GLY A 592 5.64 -3.40 -17.38
CA GLY A 592 5.31 -1.97 -17.56
C GLY A 592 5.24 -1.18 -16.26
N LEU A 593 4.90 -1.83 -15.15
CA LEU A 593 5.68 -1.67 -13.94
C LEU A 593 7.14 -2.10 -14.15
N ARG A 594 7.59 -2.66 -15.30
CA ARG A 594 8.43 -1.94 -16.34
C ARG A 594 8.85 -2.83 -17.56
N LYS A 595 8.22 -3.06 -18.75
CA LYS A 595 8.68 -4.07 -19.82
C LYS A 595 9.64 -3.60 -20.96
N ARG A 596 10.71 -4.38 -21.31
CA ARG A 596 11.85 -4.04 -22.25
C ARG A 596 11.51 -3.93 -23.76
N VAL A 597 12.35 -3.19 -24.50
CA VAL A 597 12.46 -3.17 -25.99
C VAL A 597 13.73 -3.90 -26.46
N GLU A 598 13.67 -4.61 -27.59
CA GLU A 598 14.78 -5.43 -28.12
C GLU A 598 15.99 -4.61 -28.61
N GLY A 599 17.18 -5.24 -28.67
CA GLY A 599 18.31 -4.76 -29.49
C GLY A 599 19.63 -4.38 -28.79
N MET A 600 19.64 -4.10 -27.48
CA MET A 600 20.87 -3.76 -26.73
C MET A 600 21.32 -4.86 -25.77
N GLU A 601 22.63 -5.05 -25.60
CA GLU A 601 23.18 -5.80 -24.45
C GLU A 601 22.94 -5.05 -23.13
N PRO A 602 22.81 -5.75 -21.99
CA PRO A 602 22.55 -5.13 -20.70
C PRO A 602 23.84 -4.60 -20.04
N ALA A 603 23.95 -3.28 -19.90
CA ALA A 603 25.02 -2.61 -19.15
C ALA A 603 24.86 -2.78 -17.62
N VAL A 604 24.72 -4.01 -17.12
CA VAL A 604 24.61 -4.33 -15.70
C VAL A 604 25.98 -4.21 -15.03
N ARG A 605 26.33 -3.00 -14.62
CA ARG A 605 27.42 -2.76 -13.66
C ARG A 605 27.05 -1.69 -12.63
N ARG A 606 27.06 -2.15 -11.37
CA ARG A 606 27.40 -1.42 -10.14
C ARG A 606 26.83 0.00 -10.03
N ILE A 607 25.77 0.11 -9.23
CA ILE A 607 25.59 1.28 -8.35
C ILE A 607 26.92 1.52 -7.63
N GLY A 608 27.43 2.75 -7.66
CA GLY A 608 28.63 3.21 -6.95
C GLY A 608 28.31 4.44 -6.13
#